data_AF-A0A959P343-F1
#
_entry.id   AF-A0A959P343-F1
#
_cell.length_a   1.000
_cell.length_b   1.000
_cell.length_c   1.000
_cell.angle_alpha   90.00
_cell.angle_beta   90.00
_cell.angle_gamma   90.00
#
_symmetry.space_group_name_H-M   'P 1'
#
loop_
_entity.id
_entity.type
_entity.pdbx_description
1 polymer ?
#
loop_
_entity_poly.entity_id
_entity_poly.type
_entity_poly.pdbx_seq_one_letter_code
_entity_poly.pdbx_strand_id
1 'polypeptide(L)'
;MEKVMLIDFAKIPGSAQLFLDYVNDFEKVKNYYNIDFRDEDSYKDVFEKIQNQNGSAIAEIIKNQYKDFNYSDKTKSNIELLKKENTIAVFTGQQLGLMGGPLYTIYKIFTTIKLTEHLINNFKEFNFVPVFWMAGDDHDFEEIANVNIVNNENEIEKIIYSDGKEPDE
;
A
#
# COMPACT_ATOMS: atom_id res chain seq x y z
N MET A 1 4.34 26.74 10.61
CA MET A 1 5.12 25.52 10.29
C MET A 1 4.88 24.54 11.41
N GLU A 2 4.05 23.52 11.18
CA GLU A 2 3.90 22.42 12.13
C GLU A 2 5.25 21.72 12.28
N LYS A 3 5.62 21.43 13.52
CA LYS A 3 6.86 20.74 13.85
C LYS A 3 6.68 19.26 13.50
N VAL A 4 7.04 18.88 12.27
CA VAL A 4 7.08 17.47 11.87
C VAL A 4 8.13 16.77 12.73
N MET A 5 7.70 15.83 13.56
CA MET A 5 8.61 15.00 14.35
C MET A 5 9.20 13.94 13.43
N LEU A 6 10.46 14.11 13.04
CA LEU A 6 11.20 13.10 12.30
C LEU A 6 11.70 12.05 13.29
N ILE A 7 11.26 10.81 13.10
CA ILE A 7 11.76 9.66 13.85
C ILE A 7 13.03 9.19 13.15
N ASP A 8 14.15 9.20 13.88
CA ASP A 8 15.40 8.62 13.42
C ASP A 8 15.34 7.10 13.62
N PHE A 9 15.12 6.36 12.53
CA PHE A 9 15.01 4.90 12.56
C PHE A 9 16.28 4.21 13.09
N ALA A 10 17.45 4.84 12.98
CA ALA A 10 18.68 4.29 13.54
C ALA A 10 18.68 4.27 15.08
N LYS A 11 17.80 5.06 15.72
CA LYS A 11 17.60 5.05 17.17
C LYS A 11 16.55 4.04 17.64
N ILE A 12 15.83 3.39 16.71
CA ILE A 12 14.86 2.35 17.05
C ILE A 12 15.57 0.99 17.09
N PRO A 13 15.60 0.31 18.25
CA PRO A 13 16.21 -1.01 18.37
C PRO A 13 15.56 -2.04 17.44
N GLY A 14 16.36 -2.98 16.91
CA GLY A 14 15.87 -4.09 16.09
C GLY A 14 15.65 -3.77 14.61
N SER A 15 15.98 -2.56 14.17
CA SER A 15 15.91 -2.20 12.75
C SER A 15 16.98 -2.96 11.94
N ALA A 16 16.59 -3.58 10.83
CA ALA A 16 17.52 -4.29 9.96
C ALA A 16 18.51 -3.32 9.29
N GLN A 17 19.79 -3.70 9.21
CA GLN A 17 20.83 -2.84 8.63
C GLN A 17 20.52 -2.45 7.17
N LEU A 18 19.99 -3.38 6.37
CA LEU A 18 19.58 -3.11 4.99
C LEU A 18 18.52 -2.00 4.91
N PHE A 19 17.55 -1.99 5.83
CA PHE A 19 16.53 -0.94 5.89
C PHE A 19 17.14 0.41 6.27
N LEU A 20 18.05 0.43 7.26
CA LEU A 20 18.74 1.66 7.65
C LEU A 20 19.61 2.22 6.54
N ASP A 21 20.32 1.35 5.80
CA ASP A 21 21.10 1.76 4.64
C ASP A 21 20.18 2.26 3.51
N TYR A 22 19.06 1.60 3.23
CA TYR A 22 18.08 2.08 2.25
C TYR A 22 17.55 3.48 2.57
N VAL A 23 17.20 3.75 3.82
CA VAL A 23 16.64 5.05 4.23
C VAL A 23 17.71 6.16 4.29
N ASN A 24 18.94 5.84 4.70
CA ASN A 24 19.96 6.85 5.02
C ASN A 24 21.08 6.96 3.98
N ASP A 25 21.45 5.89 3.28
CA ASP A 25 22.67 5.81 2.46
C ASP A 25 22.46 4.91 1.22
N PHE A 26 21.77 5.47 0.21
CA PHE A 26 21.44 4.76 -1.04
C PHE A 26 22.65 4.14 -1.76
N GLU A 27 23.84 4.73 -1.64
CA GLU A 27 25.05 4.21 -2.30
C GLU A 27 25.38 2.77 -1.89
N LYS A 28 25.04 2.37 -0.66
CA LYS A 28 25.22 1.00 -0.18
C LYS A 28 24.23 0.01 -0.77
N VAL A 29 23.09 0.49 -1.26
CA VAL A 29 21.98 -0.35 -1.72
C VAL A 29 21.65 -0.18 -3.21
N LYS A 30 22.37 0.68 -3.94
CA LYS A 30 22.14 0.98 -5.37
C LYS A 30 22.18 -0.23 -6.30
N ASN A 31 22.82 -1.33 -5.89
CA ASN A 31 22.84 -2.58 -6.66
C ASN A 31 21.56 -3.42 -6.48
N TYR A 32 20.73 -3.11 -5.47
CA TYR A 32 19.49 -3.81 -5.15
C TYR A 32 18.23 -3.01 -5.52
N TYR A 33 18.34 -1.69 -5.61
CA TYR A 33 17.23 -0.78 -5.90
C TYR A 33 17.55 0.13 -7.07
N ASN A 34 16.56 0.38 -7.92
CA ASN A 34 16.78 1.07 -9.20
C ASN A 34 17.07 2.57 -9.06
N ILE A 35 16.45 3.24 -8.08
CA ILE A 35 16.56 4.68 -7.88
C ILE A 35 16.57 5.03 -6.38
N ASP A 36 17.18 6.16 -6.03
CA ASP A 36 17.06 6.74 -4.70
C ASP A 36 15.69 7.43 -4.58
N PHE A 37 14.86 6.96 -3.65
CA PHE A 37 13.53 7.55 -3.42
C PHE A 37 13.58 9.01 -2.92
N ARG A 38 14.75 9.50 -2.54
CA ARG A 38 14.95 10.88 -2.08
C ARG A 38 15.30 11.81 -3.24
N ASP A 39 15.69 11.25 -4.39
CA ASP A 39 16.00 11.99 -5.61
C ASP A 39 14.75 12.06 -6.51
N GLU A 40 13.88 13.03 -6.24
CA GLU A 40 12.64 13.21 -7.01
C GLU A 40 12.90 13.54 -8.49
N ASP A 41 14.05 14.13 -8.83
CA ASP A 41 14.38 14.43 -10.23
C ASP A 41 14.51 13.15 -11.06
N SER A 42 14.98 12.05 -10.44
CA SER A 42 15.08 10.73 -11.07
C SER A 42 13.72 10.06 -11.35
N TYR A 43 12.63 10.53 -10.74
CA TYR A 43 11.33 9.89 -10.86
C TYR A 43 10.79 9.95 -12.28
N LYS A 44 11.04 11.06 -12.98
CA LYS A 44 10.56 11.26 -14.35
C LYS A 44 11.10 10.19 -15.29
N ASP A 45 12.36 9.82 -15.15
CA ASP A 45 12.98 8.74 -15.94
C ASP A 45 12.32 7.38 -15.70
N VAL A 46 11.79 7.16 -14.49
CA VAL A 46 11.02 5.95 -14.16
C VAL A 46 9.62 6.03 -14.79
N PHE A 47 8.95 7.17 -14.64
CA PHE A 47 7.60 7.39 -15.15
C PHE A 47 7.52 7.25 -16.67
N GLU A 48 8.49 7.81 -17.40
CA GLU A 48 8.55 7.72 -18.86
C GLU A 48 8.75 6.27 -19.37
N LYS A 49 9.36 5.40 -18.55
CA LYS A 49 9.51 3.97 -18.86
C LYS A 49 8.25 3.16 -18.57
N ILE A 50 7.36 3.66 -17.72
CA ILE A 50 6.11 2.98 -17.38
C ILE A 50 5.06 3.37 -18.44
N GLN A 51 4.84 2.48 -19.40
CA GLN A 51 3.73 2.60 -20.34
C GLN A 51 2.58 1.70 -19.91
N ASN A 52 1.42 2.28 -19.66
CA ASN A 52 0.23 1.53 -19.26
C ASN A 52 -0.48 0.88 -20.46
N GLN A 53 0.21 -0.04 -21.15
CA GLN A 53 -0.27 -0.67 -22.39
C GLN A 53 -1.56 -1.49 -22.20
N ASN A 54 -1.80 -2.02 -20.98
CA ASN A 54 -2.98 -2.80 -20.64
C ASN A 54 -4.01 -2.03 -19.80
N GLY A 55 -3.86 -0.71 -19.68
CA GLY A 55 -4.64 0.12 -18.75
C GLY A 55 -6.15 -0.01 -18.94
N SER A 56 -6.61 -0.05 -20.19
CA SER A 56 -8.03 -0.26 -20.51
C SER A 56 -8.55 -1.62 -20.04
N ALA A 57 -7.81 -2.70 -20.26
CA ALA A 57 -8.21 -4.03 -19.82
C ALA A 57 -8.28 -4.12 -18.28
N ILE A 58 -7.28 -3.56 -17.59
CA ILE A 58 -7.23 -3.50 -16.12
C ILE A 58 -8.41 -2.68 -15.58
N ALA A 59 -8.69 -1.51 -16.16
CA ALA A 59 -9.79 -0.66 -15.74
C ALA A 59 -11.15 -1.38 -15.86
N GLU A 60 -11.38 -2.13 -16.94
CA GLU A 60 -12.62 -2.89 -17.10
C GLU A 60 -12.73 -4.07 -16.12
N ILE A 61 -11.62 -4.77 -15.82
CA ILE A 61 -11.60 -5.82 -14.78
C ILE A 61 -11.99 -5.23 -13.42
N ILE A 62 -11.35 -4.13 -13.02
CA ILE A 62 -11.63 -3.47 -11.75
C ILE A 62 -13.07 -2.96 -11.72
N LYS A 63 -13.54 -2.31 -12.80
CA LYS A 63 -14.92 -1.83 -12.90
C LYS A 63 -15.94 -2.96 -12.73
N ASN A 64 -15.67 -4.13 -13.32
CA ASN A 64 -16.50 -5.31 -13.18
C ASN A 64 -16.47 -5.88 -11.76
N GLN A 65 -15.30 -5.89 -11.10
CA GLN A 65 -15.18 -6.30 -9.70
C GLN A 65 -16.00 -5.39 -8.76
N TYR A 66 -16.06 -4.10 -9.07
CA TYR A 66 -16.78 -3.10 -8.27
C TYR A 66 -18.27 -2.95 -8.64
N LYS A 67 -18.79 -3.70 -9.62
CA LYS A 67 -20.14 -3.48 -10.19
C LYS A 67 -21.28 -3.53 -9.16
N ASP A 68 -21.13 -4.37 -8.14
CA ASP A 68 -22.14 -4.60 -7.09
C ASP A 68 -21.84 -3.81 -5.81
N PHE A 69 -20.79 -2.99 -5.81
CA PHE A 69 -20.38 -2.18 -4.67
C PHE A 69 -20.75 -0.71 -4.89
N ASN A 70 -21.18 -0.04 -3.83
CA ASN A 70 -21.24 1.42 -3.82
C ASN A 70 -19.84 1.97 -3.53
N TYR A 71 -19.27 2.69 -4.49
CA TYR A 71 -17.96 3.35 -4.33
C TYR A 71 -18.05 4.83 -4.70
N SER A 72 -17.08 5.61 -4.20
CA SER A 72 -17.05 7.05 -4.36
C SER A 72 -16.82 7.48 -5.82
N ASP A 73 -17.24 8.70 -6.16
CA ASP A 73 -16.89 9.32 -7.44
C ASP A 73 -15.37 9.39 -7.66
N LYS A 74 -14.58 9.57 -6.60
CA LYS A 74 -13.12 9.56 -6.67
C LYS A 74 -12.58 8.19 -7.12
N THR A 75 -13.14 7.10 -6.59
CA THR A 75 -12.82 5.74 -7.04
C THR A 75 -13.19 5.54 -8.50
N LYS A 76 -14.37 6.01 -8.92
CA LYS A 76 -14.81 5.97 -10.32
C LYS A 76 -13.85 6.71 -11.25
N SER A 77 -13.45 7.93 -10.88
CA SER A 77 -12.47 8.73 -11.64
C SER A 77 -11.10 8.04 -11.72
N ASN A 78 -10.63 7.43 -10.64
CA ASN A 78 -9.36 6.69 -10.64
C ASN A 78 -9.40 5.49 -11.60
N ILE A 79 -10.51 4.74 -11.63
CA ILE A 79 -10.69 3.62 -12.57
C ILE A 79 -10.64 4.10 -14.03
N GLU A 80 -11.30 5.23 -14.35
CA GLU A 80 -11.24 5.77 -15.70
C GLU A 80 -9.86 6.36 -16.05
N LEU A 81 -9.12 6.92 -15.07
CA LEU A 81 -7.75 7.36 -15.28
C LEU A 81 -6.81 6.22 -15.66
N LEU A 82 -7.01 5.01 -15.14
CA LEU A 82 -6.20 3.83 -15.51
C LEU A 82 -6.24 3.53 -17.01
N LYS A 83 -7.19 4.05 -17.77
CA LYS A 83 -7.26 3.87 -19.23
C LYS A 83 -6.25 4.74 -20.00
N LYS A 84 -5.70 5.79 -19.37
CA LYS A 84 -4.74 6.69 -20.03
C LYS A 84 -3.33 6.09 -19.97
N GLU A 85 -2.59 6.24 -21.07
CA GLU A 85 -1.24 5.69 -21.23
C GLU A 85 -0.23 6.27 -20.24
N ASN A 86 -0.40 7.56 -19.87
CA ASN A 86 0.44 8.28 -18.92
C ASN A 86 -0.05 8.17 -17.46
N THR A 87 -0.85 7.15 -17.14
CA THR A 87 -1.30 6.90 -15.76
C THR A 87 -0.40 5.88 -15.07
N ILE A 88 0.05 6.24 -13.87
CA ILE A 88 0.91 5.42 -13.02
C ILE A 88 0.14 5.03 -11.77
N ALA A 89 0.11 3.73 -11.47
CA ALA A 89 -0.47 3.23 -10.23
C ALA A 89 0.55 3.35 -9.09
N VAL A 90 0.21 4.09 -8.03
CA VAL A 90 0.95 4.07 -6.78
C VAL A 90 0.36 2.95 -5.95
N PHE A 91 1.15 1.90 -5.71
CA PHE A 91 0.62 0.62 -5.25
C PHE A 91 1.18 0.23 -3.89
N THR A 92 0.34 -0.32 -3.04
CA THR A 92 0.72 -1.07 -1.83
C THR A 92 -0.25 -2.23 -1.64
N GLY A 93 0.06 -3.18 -0.78
CA GLY A 93 -0.87 -4.26 -0.42
C GLY A 93 -0.67 -4.81 0.97
N GLN A 94 -1.65 -5.61 1.40
CA GLN A 94 -1.60 -6.44 2.60
C GLN A 94 -2.59 -7.61 2.47
N GLN A 95 -2.35 -8.68 3.25
CA GLN A 95 -3.33 -9.74 3.46
C GLN A 95 -4.59 -9.20 4.16
N LEU A 96 -5.70 -9.94 4.03
CA LEU A 96 -7.03 -9.56 4.53
C LEU A 96 -7.23 -9.99 5.98
N GLY A 97 -6.48 -9.37 6.90
CA GLY A 97 -6.60 -9.60 8.34
C GLY A 97 -8.02 -9.34 8.88
N LEU A 98 -8.44 -10.15 9.84
CA LEU A 98 -9.70 -9.98 10.57
C LEU A 98 -9.82 -8.53 11.09
N MET A 99 -11.00 -7.91 10.88
CA MET A 99 -11.27 -6.51 11.22
C MET A 99 -10.29 -5.47 10.60
N GLY A 100 -9.70 -5.78 9.44
CA GLY A 100 -8.73 -4.91 8.76
C GLY A 100 -7.27 -5.18 9.15
N GLY A 101 -7.04 -6.15 10.03
CA GLY A 101 -5.73 -6.63 10.42
C GLY A 101 -4.93 -5.60 11.23
N PRO A 102 -3.59 -5.67 11.19
CA PRO A 102 -2.75 -4.79 11.97
C PRO A 102 -2.86 -3.32 11.50
N LEU A 103 -2.63 -2.40 12.42
CA LEU A 103 -2.76 -0.96 12.18
C LEU A 103 -1.92 -0.44 10.99
N TYR A 104 -0.79 -1.09 10.70
CA TYR A 104 0.04 -0.71 9.56
C TYR A 104 -0.67 -0.88 8.21
N THR A 105 -1.73 -1.70 8.11
CA THR A 105 -2.58 -1.78 6.90
C THR A 105 -3.15 -0.41 6.55
N ILE A 106 -3.68 0.29 7.56
CA ILE A 106 -4.22 1.64 7.42
C ILE A 106 -3.11 2.64 7.10
N TYR A 107 -1.94 2.51 7.73
CA TYR A 107 -0.79 3.38 7.42
C TYR A 107 -0.27 3.20 6.00
N LYS A 108 -0.25 1.97 5.48
CA LYS A 108 0.08 1.70 4.07
C LYS A 108 -0.91 2.41 3.14
N ILE A 109 -2.22 2.27 3.38
CA ILE A 109 -3.27 2.95 2.61
C ILE A 109 -3.06 4.47 2.61
N PHE A 110 -2.90 5.07 3.79
CA PHE A 110 -2.68 6.52 3.89
C PHE A 110 -1.39 6.98 3.22
N THR A 111 -0.32 6.21 3.35
CA THR A 111 0.97 6.52 2.71
C THR A 111 0.82 6.52 1.20
N THR A 112 0.16 5.50 0.62
CA THR A 112 -0.10 5.43 -0.82
C THR A 112 -0.96 6.59 -1.32
N ILE A 113 -2.01 6.95 -0.59
CA ILE A 113 -2.85 8.11 -0.94
C ILE A 113 -2.04 9.40 -0.88
N LYS A 114 -1.27 9.61 0.19
CA LYS A 114 -0.47 10.83 0.37
C LYS A 114 0.64 10.96 -0.67
N LEU A 115 1.33 9.87 -0.97
CA LEU A 115 2.31 9.83 -2.03
C LEU A 115 1.66 10.12 -3.39
N THR A 116 0.47 9.57 -3.65
CA THR A 116 -0.27 9.87 -4.88
C THR A 116 -0.61 11.35 -5.00
N GLU A 117 -1.11 11.97 -3.92
CA GLU A 117 -1.38 13.41 -3.87
C GLU A 117 -0.11 14.25 -4.12
N HIS A 118 1.01 13.85 -3.50
CA HIS A 118 2.32 14.48 -3.73
C HIS A 118 2.76 14.41 -5.19
N LEU A 119 2.68 13.22 -5.80
CA LEU A 119 3.09 13.02 -7.19
C LEU A 119 2.19 13.79 -8.18
N ILE A 120 0.86 13.81 -7.95
CA ILE A 120 -0.07 14.64 -8.74
C ILE A 120 0.30 16.12 -8.64
N ASN A 121 0.81 16.58 -7.50
CA ASN A 121 1.18 17.98 -7.30
C ASN A 121 2.48 18.38 -7.99
N ASN A 122 3.46 17.47 -8.05
CA ASN A 122 4.79 17.77 -8.58
C ASN A 122 4.95 17.40 -10.07
N PHE A 123 4.19 16.43 -10.58
CA PHE A 123 4.35 15.91 -11.95
C PHE A 123 3.03 16.00 -12.73
N LYS A 124 2.77 17.16 -13.34
CA LYS A 124 1.48 17.49 -13.99
C LYS A 124 1.28 16.80 -15.35
N GLU A 125 2.36 16.32 -15.96
CA GLU A 125 2.34 15.61 -17.23
C GLU A 125 1.89 14.14 -17.10
N PHE A 126 1.84 13.59 -15.88
CA PHE A 126 1.39 12.24 -15.57
C PHE A 126 0.10 12.25 -14.76
N ASN A 127 -0.63 11.14 -14.80
CA ASN A 127 -1.71 10.88 -13.84
C ASN A 127 -1.24 9.84 -12.84
N PHE A 128 -1.70 9.93 -11.58
CA PHE A 128 -1.39 8.96 -10.55
C PHE A 128 -2.67 8.48 -9.88
N VAL A 129 -2.76 7.18 -9.64
CA VAL A 129 -3.91 6.57 -8.97
C VAL A 129 -3.44 5.69 -7.81
N PRO A 130 -4.04 5.83 -6.61
CA PRO A 130 -3.70 4.97 -5.49
C PRO A 130 -4.38 3.62 -5.66
N VAL A 131 -3.62 2.54 -5.54
CA VAL A 131 -4.13 1.17 -5.61
C VAL A 131 -3.71 0.43 -4.34
N PHE A 132 -4.71 -0.15 -3.66
CA PHE A 132 -4.48 -1.06 -2.55
C PHE A 132 -4.79 -2.49 -3.00
N TRP A 133 -3.79 -3.36 -2.93
CA TRP A 133 -3.92 -4.76 -3.28
C TRP A 133 -4.29 -5.61 -2.08
N MET A 134 -5.45 -6.24 -2.21
CA MET A 134 -5.95 -7.23 -1.27
C MET A 134 -5.29 -8.56 -1.62
N ALA A 135 -4.32 -9.00 -0.81
CA ALA A 135 -3.67 -10.30 -1.00
C ALA A 135 -4.56 -11.44 -0.48
N GLY A 136 -5.67 -11.68 -1.17
CA GLY A 136 -6.67 -12.70 -0.80
C GLY A 136 -6.33 -14.12 -1.25
N ASP A 137 -5.38 -14.27 -2.18
CA ASP A 137 -4.91 -15.58 -2.68
C ASP A 137 -3.83 -16.20 -1.78
N ASP A 138 -3.48 -15.54 -0.67
CA ASP A 138 -2.51 -16.07 0.28
C ASP A 138 -3.11 -17.26 1.04
N HIS A 139 -2.31 -18.32 1.21
CA HIS A 139 -2.74 -19.56 1.85
C HIS A 139 -2.53 -19.55 3.37
N ASP A 140 -1.90 -18.52 3.92
CA ASP A 140 -1.71 -18.38 5.37
C ASP A 140 -2.95 -17.81 6.07
N PHE A 141 -3.98 -18.66 6.20
CA PHE A 141 -5.21 -18.28 6.88
C PHE A 141 -4.99 -18.00 8.37
N GLU A 142 -4.06 -18.71 9.02
CA GLU A 142 -3.80 -18.57 10.46
C GLU A 142 -3.28 -17.15 10.79
N GLU A 143 -2.47 -16.56 9.92
CA GLU A 143 -1.97 -15.19 10.07
C GLU A 143 -3.12 -14.17 10.13
N ILE A 144 -4.14 -14.33 9.27
CA ILE A 144 -5.25 -13.37 9.14
C ILE A 144 -6.46 -13.66 10.03
N ALA A 145 -6.58 -14.87 10.57
CA ALA A 145 -7.76 -15.33 11.32
C ALA A 145 -7.85 -14.78 12.75
N ASN A 146 -7.07 -13.77 13.13
CA ASN A 146 -7.05 -13.27 14.50
C ASN A 146 -6.91 -11.74 14.59
N VAL A 147 -7.36 -11.18 15.71
CA VAL A 147 -7.21 -9.77 16.05
C VAL A 147 -6.98 -9.62 17.55
N ASN A 148 -6.15 -8.66 17.93
CA ASN A 148 -5.95 -8.30 19.33
C ASN A 148 -6.83 -7.08 19.67
N ILE A 149 -7.62 -7.20 20.74
CA ILE A 149 -8.45 -6.11 21.27
C ILE A 149 -8.05 -5.78 22.71
N VAL A 150 -8.45 -4.61 23.18
CA VAL A 150 -8.30 -4.23 24.60
C VAL A 150 -9.65 -4.46 25.29
N ASN A 151 -9.67 -5.30 26.31
CA ASN A 151 -10.89 -5.61 27.08
C ASN A 151 -11.21 -4.53 28.14
N ASN A 152 -12.28 -4.72 28.90
CA ASN A 152 -12.72 -3.75 29.91
C ASN A 152 -11.73 -3.60 31.07
N GLU A 153 -10.87 -4.60 31.26
CA GLU A 153 -9.80 -4.65 32.26
C GLU A 153 -8.50 -3.98 31.78
N ASN A 154 -8.46 -3.44 30.55
CA ASN A 154 -7.28 -2.89 29.87
C ASN A 154 -6.20 -3.94 29.54
N GLU A 155 -6.59 -5.19 29.38
CA GLU A 155 -5.71 -6.28 28.98
C GLU A 155 -5.85 -6.54 27.47
N ILE A 156 -4.78 -7.05 26.86
CA ILE A 156 -4.82 -7.47 25.45
C ILE A 156 -5.43 -8.86 25.38
N GLU A 157 -6.57 -8.96 24.70
CA GLU A 157 -7.25 -10.22 24.42
C GLU A 157 -7.14 -10.54 22.93
N LYS A 158 -6.73 -11.78 22.60
CA LYS A 158 -6.64 -12.27 21.23
C LYS A 158 -7.95 -12.98 20.87
N ILE A 159 -8.69 -12.41 19.93
CA ILE A 159 -9.85 -13.06 19.32
C ILE A 159 -9.37 -13.82 18.10
N ILE A 160 -9.75 -15.10 18.01
CA ILE A 160 -9.47 -15.98 16.87
C ILE A 160 -10.79 -16.34 16.21
N TYR A 161 -10.86 -16.18 14.90
CA TYR A 161 -11.96 -16.66 14.09
C TYR A 161 -12.02 -18.20 14.16
N SER A 162 -13.20 -18.72 14.46
CA SER A 162 -13.54 -20.12 14.32
C SER A 162 -14.81 -20.20 13.49
N ASP A 163 -14.88 -21.14 12.56
CA ASP A 163 -16.09 -21.40 11.77
C ASP A 163 -17.15 -22.18 12.58
N GLY A 164 -16.87 -22.48 13.85
CA GLY A 164 -17.77 -23.17 14.77
C GLY A 164 -18.03 -24.64 14.40
N LYS A 165 -17.27 -25.19 13.45
CA LYS A 165 -17.35 -26.60 13.09
C LYS A 165 -16.39 -27.40 13.98
N GLU A 166 -16.82 -28.59 14.38
CA GLU A 166 -15.88 -29.57 14.93
C GLU A 166 -14.86 -29.93 13.84
N PRO A 167 -13.57 -30.11 14.18
CA PRO A 167 -12.58 -30.53 13.20
C PRO A 167 -13.04 -31.84 12.55
N ASP A 168 -13.08 -31.87 11.21
CA ASP A 168 -13.58 -33.01 10.44
C ASP A 168 -12.99 -34.34 10.96
N GLU A 169 -13.87 -35.26 11.41
CA GLU A 169 -13.53 -36.67 11.72
C GLU A 169 -13.21 -37.48 10.46
#